data_AF-A0A0J8RCF7-F1
#
_entry.id   AF-A0A0J8RCF7-F1
#
_cell.length_a   1.000
_cell.length_b   1.000
_cell.length_c   1.000
_cell.angle_alpha   90.00
_cell.angle_beta   90.00
_cell.angle_gamma   90.00
#
_symmetry.space_group_name_H-M   'P 1'
#
loop_
_entity.id
_entity.type
_entity.pdbx_description
1 polymer ?
#
loop_
_entity_poly.entity_id
_entity_poly.type
_entity_poly.pdbx_seq_one_letter_code
_entity_poly.pdbx_strand_id
1 'polypeptide(L)'
;MYAINILKGLMTDYNELASWLTNIFSGLKVHQHAILDVLKDLHKEGAVLLTTNYDHILDNHGEKLRSISPSDNPNDISRFKSGHLDGIFHLHGSYDRPQDVILNTTDYIRVVNSEVKYMLEKFLMFDTVLFVGCGAGLNDPNFGPLLNWVRGISEEYP
;
A
#
# COMPACT_ATOMS: atom_id res chain seq x y z
N MET A 1 -1.19 -17.43 -16.16
CA MET A 1 -1.89 -16.12 -16.18
C MET A 1 -2.91 -16.13 -15.05
N TYR A 2 -2.67 -15.38 -13.98
CA TYR A 2 -3.55 -15.39 -12.80
C TYR A 2 -4.93 -14.78 -13.14
N ALA A 3 -6.02 -15.40 -12.70
CA ALA A 3 -7.39 -14.95 -12.97
C ALA A 3 -7.64 -13.48 -12.62
N ILE A 4 -6.95 -12.97 -11.60
CA ILE A 4 -7.05 -11.57 -11.17
C ILE A 4 -6.49 -10.57 -12.19
N ASN A 5 -5.50 -10.96 -13.00
CA ASN A 5 -4.99 -10.12 -14.10
C ASN A 5 -6.03 -9.97 -15.21
N ILE A 6 -6.72 -11.07 -15.54
CA ILE A 6 -7.78 -11.09 -16.55
C ILE A 6 -8.95 -10.24 -16.07
N LEU A 7 -9.38 -10.44 -14.82
CA LEU A 7 -10.47 -9.66 -14.24
C LEU A 7 -10.15 -8.17 -14.22
N LYS A 8 -8.95 -7.78 -13.76
CA LYS A 8 -8.52 -6.38 -13.75
C LYS A 8 -8.46 -5.79 -15.15
N GLY A 9 -7.91 -6.53 -16.13
CA GLY A 9 -7.86 -6.12 -17.53
C GLY A 9 -9.26 -5.85 -18.07
N LEU A 10 -10.16 -6.83 -17.94
CA LEU A 10 -11.56 -6.69 -18.35
C LEU A 10 -12.23 -5.49 -17.67
N MET A 11 -12.11 -5.36 -16.35
CA MET A 11 -12.71 -4.24 -15.62
C MET A 11 -12.13 -2.88 -16.05
N THR A 12 -10.87 -2.84 -16.47
CA THR A 12 -10.25 -1.62 -17.01
C THR A 12 -10.79 -1.33 -18.40
N ASP A 13 -10.86 -2.34 -19.27
CA ASP A 13 -11.35 -2.23 -20.65
C ASP A 13 -12.83 -1.81 -20.71
N TYR A 14 -13.64 -2.30 -19.76
CA TYR A 14 -15.05 -1.93 -19.61
C TYR A 14 -15.27 -0.68 -18.73
N ASN A 15 -14.21 -0.03 -18.25
CA ASN A 15 -14.27 1.17 -17.39
C ASN A 15 -15.06 0.98 -16.07
N GLU A 16 -15.05 -0.24 -15.53
CA GLU A 16 -15.75 -0.65 -14.30
C GLU A 16 -14.83 -0.70 -13.07
N LEU A 17 -13.51 -0.70 -13.26
CA LEU A 17 -12.55 -0.85 -12.16
C LEU A 17 -12.72 0.24 -11.08
N ALA A 18 -12.88 1.49 -11.50
CA ALA A 18 -13.05 2.63 -10.59
C ALA A 18 -14.35 2.53 -9.77
N SER A 19 -15.45 2.17 -10.44
CA SER A 19 -16.76 1.98 -9.82
C SER A 19 -16.73 0.85 -8.80
N TRP A 20 -16.14 -0.29 -9.18
CA TRP A 20 -15.99 -1.43 -8.29
C TRP A 20 -15.16 -1.11 -7.05
N LEU A 21 -13.99 -0.49 -7.21
CA LEU A 21 -13.15 -0.06 -6.09
C LEU A 21 -13.91 0.88 -5.14
N THR A 22 -14.59 1.87 -5.70
CA THR A 22 -15.39 2.82 -4.92
C THR A 22 -16.50 2.11 -4.15
N ASN A 23 -17.23 1.20 -4.78
CA ASN A 23 -18.32 0.46 -4.15
C ASN A 23 -17.85 -0.41 -2.98
N ILE A 24 -16.63 -0.94 -3.03
CA ILE A 24 -16.06 -1.77 -1.97
C ILE A 24 -15.51 -0.91 -0.82
N PHE A 25 -14.74 0.14 -1.11
CA PHE A 25 -13.89 0.79 -0.11
C PHE A 25 -14.44 2.13 0.41
N SER A 26 -15.29 2.85 -0.32
CA SER A 26 -15.74 4.19 0.09
C SER A 26 -16.70 4.17 1.30
N GLY A 27 -17.43 3.07 1.50
CA GLY A 27 -18.49 2.95 2.51
C GLY A 27 -18.08 2.22 3.79
N LEU A 28 -16.80 1.90 3.97
CA LEU A 28 -16.33 1.13 5.11
C LEU A 28 -16.52 1.89 6.42
N LYS A 29 -16.93 1.16 7.47
CA LYS A 29 -17.16 1.71 8.80
C LYS A 29 -16.25 1.07 9.82
N VAL A 30 -15.65 1.91 10.66
CA VAL A 30 -14.86 1.48 11.80
C VAL A 30 -15.77 1.31 13.00
N HIS A 31 -15.69 0.15 13.64
CA HIS A 31 -16.41 -0.12 14.89
C HIS A 31 -15.48 -0.06 16.12
N GLN A 32 -14.18 -0.27 15.92
CA GLN A 32 -13.18 -0.28 16.98
C GLN A 32 -12.01 0.60 16.57
N HIS A 33 -11.89 1.75 17.22
CA HIS A 33 -10.90 2.78 16.86
C HIS A 33 -9.56 2.60 17.57
N ALA A 34 -9.49 1.81 18.64
CA ALA A 34 -8.31 1.70 19.50
C ALA A 34 -7.01 1.41 18.73
N ILE A 35 -7.07 0.54 17.71
CA ILE A 35 -5.90 0.26 16.88
C ILE A 35 -5.49 1.46 16.01
N LEU A 36 -6.46 2.21 15.48
CA LEU A 36 -6.19 3.41 14.69
C LEU A 36 -5.61 4.53 15.58
N ASP A 37 -6.10 4.64 16.81
CA ASP A 37 -5.57 5.58 17.81
C ASP A 37 -4.10 5.28 18.10
N VAL A 38 -3.77 4.02 18.39
CA VAL A 38 -2.38 3.59 18.64
C VAL A 38 -1.48 3.84 17.43
N LEU A 39 -1.93 3.51 16.22
CA LEU A 39 -1.15 3.76 15.00
C LEU A 39 -0.89 5.26 14.78
N LYS A 40 -1.87 6.11 15.05
CA LYS A 40 -1.70 7.57 14.97
C LYS A 40 -0.75 8.10 16.04
N ASP A 41 -0.83 7.59 17.27
CA ASP A 41 0.07 8.04 18.34
C ASP A 41 1.51 7.61 18.06
N LEU A 42 1.74 6.39 17.57
CA LEU A 42 3.08 5.97 17.11
C LEU A 42 3.60 6.88 15.98
N HIS A 43 2.73 7.28 15.06
CA HIS A 43 3.11 8.17 13.98
C HIS A 43 3.50 9.57 14.46
N LYS A 44 2.78 10.13 15.43
CA LYS A 44 3.15 11.40 16.09
C LYS A 44 4.51 11.33 16.78
N GLU A 45 4.86 10.16 17.33
CA GLU A 45 6.17 9.88 17.91
C GLU A 45 7.26 9.59 16.85
N GLY A 46 6.94 9.73 15.56
CA GLY A 46 7.89 9.66 14.45
C GLY A 46 7.88 8.33 13.68
N ALA A 47 6.96 7.41 13.97
CA ALA A 47 6.84 6.19 13.18
C ALA A 47 6.33 6.49 11.75
N VAL A 48 6.96 5.90 10.75
CA VAL A 48 6.50 6.00 9.36
C VAL A 48 5.36 5.01 9.14
N LEU A 49 4.25 5.47 8.57
CA LEU A 49 3.09 4.63 8.26
C LEU A 49 3.06 4.22 6.78
N LEU A 50 2.96 2.91 6.55
CA LEU A 50 2.75 2.31 5.24
C LEU A 50 1.56 1.35 5.30
N THR A 51 0.84 1.23 4.20
CA THR A 51 -0.31 0.32 4.11
C THR A 51 -0.41 -0.34 2.73
N THR A 52 -0.92 -1.57 2.71
CA THR A 52 -1.37 -2.27 1.50
C THR A 52 -2.88 -2.15 1.29
N ASN A 53 -3.60 -1.51 2.23
CA ASN A 53 -5.04 -1.31 2.10
C ASN A 53 -5.35 -0.20 1.11
N TYR A 54 -6.45 -0.35 0.38
CA TYR A 54 -6.89 0.58 -0.64
C TYR A 54 -7.78 1.70 -0.09
N ASP A 55 -8.36 1.53 1.10
CA ASP A 55 -9.24 2.49 1.76
C ASP A 55 -8.47 3.65 2.42
N HIS A 56 -9.22 4.68 2.84
CA HIS A 56 -8.69 5.86 3.52
C HIS A 56 -9.09 5.95 5.01
N ILE A 57 -9.35 4.82 5.66
CA ILE A 57 -9.75 4.81 7.07
C ILE A 57 -8.64 5.42 7.93
N LEU A 58 -7.39 5.01 7.71
CA LEU A 58 -6.27 5.48 8.52
C LEU A 58 -5.92 6.96 8.20
N ASP A 59 -6.02 7.37 6.94
CA ASP A 59 -5.77 8.76 6.52
C ASP A 59 -6.71 9.73 7.22
N ASN A 60 -7.99 9.37 7.29
CA ASN A 60 -9.07 10.22 7.80
C ASN A 60 -9.33 10.04 9.30
N HIS A 61 -8.60 9.17 9.99
CA HIS A 61 -8.75 9.00 11.44
C HIS A 61 -8.02 10.12 12.20
N GLY A 62 -8.78 10.95 12.91
CA GLY A 62 -8.24 12.11 13.63
C GLY A 62 -7.82 13.24 12.70
N GLU A 63 -6.58 13.73 12.83
CA GLU A 63 -6.03 14.70 11.88
C GLU A 63 -5.77 14.01 10.53
N LYS A 64 -6.23 14.67 9.46
CA LYS A 64 -6.14 14.13 8.10
C LYS A 64 -4.70 14.10 7.65
N LEU A 65 -4.21 12.90 7.33
CA LEU A 65 -2.90 12.70 6.72
C LEU A 65 -3.01 12.67 5.19
N ARG A 66 -1.92 13.01 4.52
CA ARG A 66 -1.81 12.89 3.07
C ARG A 66 -1.64 11.43 2.68
N SER A 67 -2.46 10.96 1.76
CA SER A 67 -2.25 9.68 1.08
C SER A 67 -1.19 9.84 -0.01
N ILE A 68 -0.16 9.01 0.03
CA ILE A 68 0.98 9.02 -0.90
C ILE A 68 0.99 7.72 -1.69
N SER A 69 1.16 7.82 -3.01
CA SER A 69 1.12 6.71 -3.97
C SER A 69 2.49 6.42 -4.58
N PRO A 70 2.81 5.16 -4.96
CA PRO A 70 4.00 4.81 -5.73
C PRO A 70 4.18 5.59 -7.04
N SER A 71 3.08 6.07 -7.63
CA SER A 71 3.09 6.85 -8.87
C SER A 71 3.20 8.36 -8.66
N ASP A 72 3.25 8.83 -7.40
CA ASP A 72 3.47 10.25 -7.12
C ASP A 72 4.85 10.70 -7.60
N ASN A 73 5.01 12.01 -7.76
CA ASN A 73 6.27 12.61 -8.19
C ASN A 73 7.42 12.10 -7.30
N PRO A 74 8.56 11.64 -7.89
CA PRO A 74 9.72 11.18 -7.13
C PRO A 74 10.20 12.13 -6.02
N ASN A 75 10.03 13.45 -6.19
CA ASN A 75 10.34 14.42 -5.14
C ASN A 75 9.47 14.25 -3.88
N ASP A 76 8.18 13.97 -4.03
CA ASP A 76 7.29 13.74 -2.89
C ASP A 76 7.63 12.43 -2.18
N ILE A 77 7.97 11.37 -2.94
CA ILE A 77 8.44 10.09 -2.38
C ILE A 77 9.75 10.30 -1.59
N SER A 78 10.70 11.07 -2.14
CA SER A 78 11.96 11.39 -1.46
C SER A 78 11.76 12.22 -0.19
N ARG A 79 10.84 13.20 -0.23
CA ARG A 79 10.48 14.01 0.95
C ARG A 79 9.80 13.17 2.02
N PHE A 80 8.91 12.26 1.65
CA PHE A 80 8.29 11.32 2.59
C PHE A 80 9.34 10.44 3.28
N LYS A 81 10.21 9.82 2.50
CA LYS A 81 11.31 8.98 2.98
C LYS A 81 12.25 9.69 3.95
N SER A 82 12.45 11.00 3.78
CA SER A 82 13.31 11.82 4.63
C SER A 82 12.57 12.49 5.79
N GLY A 83 11.27 12.23 5.98
CA GLY A 83 10.45 12.83 7.03
C GLY A 83 10.04 14.29 6.77
N HIS A 84 10.28 14.83 5.57
CA HIS A 84 9.93 16.20 5.17
C HIS A 84 8.55 16.32 4.50
N LEU A 85 7.85 15.19 4.35
CA LEU A 85 6.46 15.13 3.92
C LEU A 85 5.74 14.15 4.84
N ASP A 86 4.77 14.67 5.58
CA ASP A 86 3.95 13.87 6.50
C ASP A 86 2.80 13.19 5.74
N GLY A 87 2.48 11.95 6.10
CA GLY A 87 1.50 11.16 5.37
C GLY A 87 1.55 9.65 5.60
N ILE A 88 0.70 8.94 4.86
CA ILE A 88 0.62 7.48 4.81
C ILE A 88 0.96 7.03 3.40
N PHE A 89 1.87 6.06 3.29
CA PHE A 89 2.25 5.50 2.00
C PHE A 89 1.40 4.28 1.63
N HIS A 90 0.57 4.40 0.59
CA HIS A 90 -0.27 3.31 0.09
C HIS A 90 0.48 2.51 -0.96
N LEU A 91 1.18 1.46 -0.51
CA LEU A 91 2.00 0.61 -1.36
C LEU A 91 1.23 -0.01 -2.53
N HIS A 92 -0.06 -0.27 -2.35
CA HIS A 92 -0.93 -0.87 -3.38
C HIS A 92 -1.82 0.15 -4.09
N GLY A 93 -1.55 1.45 -3.91
CA GLY A 93 -2.44 2.51 -4.36
C GLY A 93 -3.72 2.61 -3.51
N SER A 94 -4.65 3.45 -3.96
CA SER A 94 -5.90 3.75 -3.26
C SER A 94 -7.11 3.59 -4.19
N TYR A 95 -8.28 3.35 -3.60
CA TYR A 95 -9.50 3.09 -4.37
C TYR A 95 -9.93 4.27 -5.28
N ASP A 96 -9.57 5.50 -4.90
CA ASP A 96 -9.86 6.74 -5.62
C ASP A 96 -8.84 7.05 -6.72
N ARG A 97 -7.76 6.26 -6.82
CA ARG A 97 -6.73 6.31 -7.86
C ARG A 97 -6.56 4.93 -8.54
N PRO A 98 -7.56 4.45 -9.30
CA PRO A 98 -7.60 3.09 -9.86
C PRO A 98 -6.37 2.71 -10.70
N GLN A 99 -5.76 3.68 -11.37
CA GLN A 99 -4.56 3.49 -12.19
C GLN A 99 -3.32 3.07 -11.38
N ASP A 100 -3.31 3.37 -10.09
CA ASP A 100 -2.20 3.07 -9.17
C ASP A 100 -2.40 1.76 -8.42
N VAL A 101 -3.58 1.14 -8.56
CA VAL A 101 -3.95 -0.03 -7.79
C VAL A 101 -3.12 -1.24 -8.19
N ILE A 102 -2.53 -1.92 -7.20
CA ILE A 102 -1.76 -3.16 -7.36
C ILE A 102 -2.61 -4.30 -6.80
N LEU A 103 -3.02 -5.26 -7.64
CA LEU A 103 -3.82 -6.42 -7.24
C LEU A 103 -3.03 -7.74 -7.30
N ASN A 104 -1.82 -7.73 -7.84
CA ASN A 104 -0.98 -8.91 -7.97
C ASN A 104 0.49 -8.56 -8.21
N THR A 105 1.33 -9.59 -8.20
CA THR A 105 2.79 -9.43 -8.30
C THR A 105 3.25 -8.83 -9.63
N THR A 106 2.54 -9.09 -10.73
CA THR A 106 2.86 -8.49 -12.04
C THR A 106 2.58 -6.98 -12.09
N ASP A 107 1.70 -6.46 -11.24
CA ASP A 107 1.47 -5.02 -11.13
C ASP A 107 2.65 -4.29 -10.48
N TYR A 108 3.44 -4.94 -9.60
CA TYR A 108 4.62 -4.31 -8.98
C TYR A 108 5.65 -3.86 -10.01
N ILE A 109 5.90 -4.69 -11.03
CA ILE A 109 6.86 -4.38 -12.11
C ILE A 109 6.42 -3.13 -12.89
N ARG A 110 5.10 -2.91 -13.03
CA ARG A 110 4.55 -1.80 -13.81
C ARG A 110 4.41 -0.52 -13.01
N VAL A 111 4.01 -0.61 -11.75
CA VAL A 111 3.59 0.55 -10.92
C VAL A 111 4.68 0.98 -9.94
N VAL A 112 5.49 0.04 -9.45
CA VAL A 112 6.43 0.33 -8.37
C VAL A 112 7.81 0.63 -8.94
N ASN A 113 8.20 1.90 -8.85
CA ASN A 113 9.51 2.36 -9.29
C ASN A 113 10.63 1.84 -8.37
N SER A 114 11.87 1.97 -8.84
CA SER A 114 13.07 1.56 -8.09
C SER A 114 13.22 2.28 -6.75
N GLU A 115 12.69 3.51 -6.62
CA GLU A 115 12.76 4.28 -5.36
C GLU A 115 11.89 3.68 -4.26
N VAL A 116 10.68 3.24 -4.57
CA VAL A 116 9.80 2.58 -3.59
C VAL A 116 10.41 1.27 -3.14
N LYS A 117 10.99 0.48 -4.06
CA LYS A 117 11.73 -0.73 -3.69
C LYS A 117 12.87 -0.41 -2.74
N TYR A 118 13.72 0.55 -3.10
CA TYR A 118 14.86 0.96 -2.31
C TYR A 118 14.47 1.55 -0.93
N MET A 119 13.35 2.26 -0.86
CA MET A 119 12.77 2.74 0.40
C MET A 119 12.39 1.56 1.32
N LEU A 120 11.66 0.58 0.78
CA LEU A 120 11.25 -0.60 1.54
C LEU A 120 12.43 -1.48 1.96
N GLU A 121 13.42 -1.69 1.09
CA GLU A 121 14.67 -2.38 1.42
C GLU A 121 15.36 -1.70 2.61
N LYS A 122 15.46 -0.36 2.59
CA LYS A 122 16.04 0.40 3.71
C LYS A 122 15.27 0.23 5.01
N PHE A 123 13.94 0.37 4.98
CA PHE A 123 13.12 0.20 6.19
C PHE A 123 13.29 -1.19 6.79
N LEU A 124 13.31 -2.23 5.96
CA LEU A 124 13.50 -3.61 6.45
C LEU A 124 14.92 -3.90 6.95
N MET A 125 15.94 -3.18 6.47
CA MET A 125 17.33 -3.39 6.86
C MET A 125 17.76 -2.58 8.08
N PHE A 126 17.25 -1.36 8.23
CA PHE A 126 17.79 -0.38 9.17
C PHE A 126 16.79 0.07 10.24
N ASP A 127 15.49 -0.19 10.05
CA ASP A 127 14.45 0.26 10.98
C ASP A 127 13.77 -0.91 11.69
N THR A 128 13.14 -0.61 12.83
CA THR A 128 12.23 -1.55 13.48
C THR A 128 10.87 -1.49 12.78
N VAL A 129 10.50 -2.57 12.10
CA VAL A 129 9.24 -2.65 11.36
C VAL A 129 8.21 -3.46 12.16
N LEU A 130 7.08 -2.83 12.46
CA LEU A 130 5.92 -3.46 13.09
C LEU A 130 4.84 -3.73 12.03
N PHE A 131 4.47 -5.00 11.85
CA PHE A 131 3.37 -5.38 10.98
C PHE A 131 2.08 -5.55 11.80
N VAL A 132 1.00 -4.91 11.34
CA VAL A 132 -0.31 -4.91 12.00
C VAL A 132 -1.37 -5.34 11.00
N GLY A 133 -2.28 -6.24 11.40
CA GLY A 133 -3.38 -6.70 10.56
C GLY A 133 -3.03 -7.82 9.55
N CYS A 134 -1.77 -8.23 9.43
CA CYS A 134 -1.33 -9.33 8.58
C CYS A 134 -1.44 -10.69 9.31
N GLY A 135 -2.64 -11.06 9.76
CA GLY A 135 -2.85 -12.22 10.65
C GLY A 135 -2.43 -13.58 10.08
N ALA A 136 -2.26 -13.70 8.76
CA ALA A 136 -1.74 -14.88 8.09
C ALA A 136 -0.22 -14.85 7.85
N GLY A 137 0.48 -13.77 8.26
CA GLY A 137 1.91 -13.58 8.04
C GLY A 137 2.27 -13.65 6.55
N LEU A 138 3.25 -14.49 6.19
CA LEU A 138 3.65 -14.70 4.79
C LEU A 138 2.57 -15.36 3.92
N ASN A 139 1.54 -15.96 4.51
CA ASN A 139 0.41 -16.51 3.75
C ASN A 139 -0.63 -15.46 3.39
N ASP A 140 -0.45 -14.21 3.83
CA ASP A 140 -1.28 -13.09 3.40
C ASP A 140 -0.99 -12.79 1.91
N PRO A 141 -2.02 -12.77 1.06
CA PRO A 141 -1.87 -12.65 -0.39
C PRO A 141 -1.35 -11.28 -0.85
N ASN A 142 -1.42 -10.26 0.01
CA ASN A 142 -0.92 -8.91 -0.27
C ASN A 142 0.48 -8.72 0.29
N PHE A 143 0.74 -9.26 1.49
CA PHE A 143 1.96 -9.03 2.23
C PHE A 143 3.10 -10.01 1.89
N GLY A 144 2.82 -11.31 1.74
CA GLY A 144 3.84 -12.30 1.38
C GLY A 144 4.54 -11.99 0.06
N PRO A 145 3.80 -11.78 -1.04
CA PRO A 145 4.38 -11.39 -2.33
C PRO A 145 5.15 -10.07 -2.29
N LEU A 146 4.69 -9.08 -1.50
CA LEU A 146 5.40 -7.82 -1.31
C LEU A 146 6.79 -8.07 -0.71
N LEU A 147 6.86 -8.83 0.38
CA LEU A 147 8.13 -9.09 1.08
C LEU A 147 9.10 -9.90 0.22
N ASN A 148 8.60 -10.89 -0.52
CA ASN A 148 9.40 -11.66 -1.47
C ASN A 148 9.97 -10.76 -2.58
N TRP A 149 9.15 -9.88 -3.15
CA TRP A 149 9.57 -8.91 -4.15
C TRP A 149 10.65 -7.96 -3.62
N VAL A 150 10.49 -7.42 -2.41
CA VAL A 150 11.51 -6.54 -1.79
C VAL A 150 12.83 -7.29 -1.58
N ARG A 151 12.78 -8.55 -1.13
CA ARG A 151 13.97 -9.38 -0.91
C ARG A 151 14.67 -9.84 -2.19
N GLY A 152 14.10 -9.56 -3.36
CA GLY A 152 14.57 -10.12 -4.62
C GLY A 152 14.40 -11.63 -4.70
N ILE A 153 13.54 -12.20 -3.85
CA ILE A 153 13.09 -13.58 -3.97
C ILE A 153 12.01 -13.56 -5.05
N SER A 154 12.44 -13.54 -6.30
CA SER A 154 11.59 -14.01 -7.38
C SER A 154 11.38 -15.50 -7.16
N GLU A 155 10.14 -15.98 -7.21
CA GLU A 155 9.88 -17.37 -7.56
C GLU A 155 10.42 -17.60 -8.98
N GLU A 156 11.74 -17.76 -9.11
CA GLU A 156 12.34 -18.46 -10.23
C GLU A 156 12.19 -19.96 -9.95
N TYR A 157 11.08 -20.51 -10.49
CA TYR A 157 10.87 -21.88 -11.00
C TYR A 157 10.76 -23.06 -10.00
N PRO A 158 10.00 -24.13 -10.33
CA PRO A 158 9.65 -24.67 -11.65
C PRO A 158 8.26 -24.30 -12.21
#